data_AF-A0AA50DJ58-F1
#
_entry.id   AF-A0AA50DJ58-F1
#
_cell.length_a   1.000
_cell.length_b   1.000
_cell.length_c   1.000
_cell.angle_alpha   90.00
_cell.angle_beta   90.00
_cell.angle_gamma   90.00
#
_symmetry.space_group_name_H-M   'P 1'
#
loop_
_entity.id
_entity.type
_entity.pdbx_description
1 polymer ?
#
loop_
_entity_poly.entity_id
_entity_poly.type
_entity_poly.pdbx_seq_one_letter_code
_entity_poly.pdbx_strand_id
1 'polypeptide(L)'
;MNCKKLVVVGDKFNEFANGKDVLTISQLELLTQIPANIIDKEHEIIIGQGVRKDFAGKVISNHARNAIHGNKLKMYSLEKMVNDKKNVHCHKRLEQNVLIGSAEQTDHNSNLYAMPLLIDERCELMSDHQTGQHIQGMLLVEASRQAFIAITEEFIYKQDSGRYYVINSMAINFSSFLFPLPALVHFEFLEQDINNHRGRFKAQVRVTQHQTLCASMDVEFTVYPSGLISEKEKSLAEAAMQAAVVEQQTPAQEMIHA
;
A
#
# COMPACT_ATOMS: atom_id res chain seq x y z
N MET A 1 12.15 22.76 26.34
CA MET A 1 12.83 21.51 25.96
C MET A 1 12.77 21.38 24.45
N ASN A 2 13.90 21.23 23.77
CA ASN A 2 13.95 21.23 22.30
C ASN A 2 13.97 19.76 21.82
N CYS A 3 12.80 19.22 21.46
CA CYS A 3 12.64 17.85 20.95
C CYS A 3 12.83 17.87 19.43
N LYS A 4 13.78 17.10 18.90
CA LYS A 4 14.06 17.02 17.46
C LYS A 4 13.29 15.86 16.82
N LYS A 5 12.66 16.06 15.68
CA LYS A 5 11.96 14.99 14.95
C LYS A 5 12.95 14.24 14.06
N LEU A 6 12.90 12.90 14.09
CA LEU A 6 13.66 12.02 13.21
C LEU A 6 12.70 11.10 12.48
N VAL A 7 12.79 11.07 11.16
CA VAL A 7 12.01 10.13 10.35
C VAL A 7 12.73 8.79 10.28
N VAL A 8 11.99 7.69 10.30
CA VAL A 8 12.52 6.34 10.17
C VAL A 8 11.88 5.64 8.97
N VAL A 9 12.70 5.15 8.05
CA VAL A 9 12.27 4.47 6.81
C VAL A 9 12.86 3.06 6.72
N GLY A 10 12.36 2.24 5.78
CA GLY A 10 12.98 0.96 5.44
C GLY A 10 14.41 1.11 4.92
N ASP A 11 15.21 0.06 5.03
CA ASP A 11 16.60 0.05 4.58
C ASP A 11 16.70 0.23 3.06
N LYS A 12 15.68 -0.21 2.30
CA LYS A 12 15.59 0.04 0.84
C LYS A 12 15.50 1.53 0.47
N PHE A 13 15.26 2.43 1.41
CA PHE A 13 15.21 3.88 1.19
C PHE A 13 16.48 4.61 1.70
N ASN A 14 17.62 3.93 1.73
CA ASN A 14 18.89 4.51 2.19
C ASN A 14 19.32 5.79 1.41
N GLU A 15 19.06 5.86 0.11
CA GLU A 15 19.36 7.04 -0.72
C GLU A 15 18.54 8.25 -0.28
N PHE A 16 17.27 8.04 0.10
CA PHE A 16 16.44 9.08 0.67
C PHE A 16 16.95 9.52 2.05
N ALA A 17 17.45 8.58 2.87
CA ALA A 17 17.95 8.89 4.20
C ALA A 17 19.24 9.74 4.19
N ASN A 18 20.08 9.58 3.15
CA ASN A 18 21.38 10.21 3.09
C ASN A 18 21.31 11.75 3.19
N GLY A 19 22.07 12.32 4.14
CA GLY A 19 22.23 13.76 4.36
C GLY A 19 21.00 14.48 4.95
N LYS A 20 20.02 13.74 5.48
CA LYS A 20 18.77 14.30 6.04
C LYS A 20 18.56 13.86 7.50
N ASP A 21 17.58 14.46 8.17
CA ASP A 21 17.10 14.04 9.50
C ASP A 21 16.22 12.78 9.41
N VAL A 22 16.75 11.76 8.73
CA VAL A 22 16.10 10.51 8.39
C VAL A 22 17.07 9.37 8.68
N LEU A 23 16.58 8.32 9.36
CA LEU A 23 17.31 7.09 9.61
C LEU A 23 16.62 5.95 8.86
N THR A 24 17.42 5.00 8.38
CA THR A 24 16.91 3.66 8.06
C THR A 24 16.60 2.91 9.36
N ILE A 25 15.74 1.90 9.31
CA ILE A 25 15.37 1.13 10.49
C ILE A 25 16.58 0.41 11.10
N SER A 26 17.53 -0.05 10.28
CA SER A 26 18.80 -0.61 10.76
C SER A 26 19.68 0.44 11.46
N GLN A 27 19.70 1.69 10.99
CA GLN A 27 20.42 2.78 11.68
C GLN A 27 19.76 3.14 13.02
N LEU A 28 18.42 3.13 13.10
CA LEU A 28 17.72 3.31 14.36
C LEU A 28 18.05 2.18 15.35
N GLU A 29 18.13 0.93 14.89
CA GLU A 29 18.54 -0.20 15.73
C GLU A 29 19.89 0.05 16.39
N LEU A 30 20.89 0.50 15.62
CA LEU A 30 22.20 0.84 16.15
C LEU A 30 22.12 1.99 17.16
N LEU A 31 21.34 3.02 16.86
CA LEU A 31 21.15 4.17 17.76
C LEU A 31 20.53 3.73 19.10
N THR A 32 19.60 2.77 19.11
CA THR A 32 19.01 2.24 20.35
C THR A 32 20.00 1.47 21.23
N GLN A 33 21.18 1.13 20.72
CA GLN A 33 22.23 0.43 21.47
C GLN A 33 23.26 1.38 22.08
N ILE A 34 23.24 2.66 21.73
CA ILE A 34 24.19 3.65 22.22
C ILE A 34 23.74 4.17 23.60
N PRO A 35 24.66 4.31 24.58
CA PRO A 35 24.38 4.95 25.86
C PRO A 35 23.73 6.34 25.71
N ALA A 36 22.65 6.62 26.44
CA ALA A 36 21.85 7.82 26.21
C ALA A 36 22.55 9.14 26.58
N ASN A 37 23.68 9.07 27.31
CA ASN A 37 24.55 10.23 27.59
C ASN A 37 25.26 10.75 26.32
N ILE A 38 25.34 9.97 25.24
CA ILE A 38 25.91 10.39 23.95
C ILE A 38 24.87 11.18 23.12
N ILE A 39 23.58 10.91 23.32
CA ILE A 39 22.50 11.63 22.65
C ILE A 39 22.33 12.97 23.36
N ASP A 40 22.46 14.09 22.64
CA ASP A 40 22.44 15.43 23.23
C ASP A 40 21.01 15.87 23.60
N LYS A 41 20.01 15.53 22.79
CA LYS A 41 18.62 16.00 22.89
C LYS A 41 17.60 14.87 22.86
N GLU A 42 16.38 15.17 23.29
CA GLU A 42 15.24 14.29 23.04
C GLU A 42 14.92 14.26 21.54
N HIS A 43 14.63 13.06 21.04
CA HIS A 43 14.22 12.83 19.66
C HIS A 43 12.86 12.14 19.61
N GLU A 44 11.96 12.65 18.79
CA GLU A 44 10.67 12.05 18.48
C GLU A 44 10.76 11.30 17.17
N ILE A 45 10.42 10.01 17.19
CA ILE A 45 10.44 9.17 16.01
C ILE A 45 9.15 9.33 15.21
N ILE A 46 9.28 9.55 13.91
CA ILE A 46 8.19 9.54 12.93
C ILE A 46 8.41 8.37 11.99
N ILE A 47 7.41 7.51 11.82
CA ILE A 47 7.52 6.35 10.92
C ILE A 47 7.16 6.74 9.50
N GLY A 48 8.10 6.60 8.58
CA GLY A 48 7.91 6.69 7.14
C GLY A 48 7.58 5.33 6.53
N GLN A 49 7.96 5.16 5.27
CA GLN A 49 7.61 3.97 4.48
C GLN A 49 8.73 2.93 4.46
N GLY A 50 8.38 1.67 4.21
CA GLY A 50 9.32 0.56 4.08
C GLY A 50 9.73 -0.11 5.40
N VAL A 51 9.33 0.43 6.55
CA VAL A 51 9.68 -0.14 7.85
C VAL A 51 9.00 -1.50 8.01
N ARG A 52 9.79 -2.52 8.35
CA ARG A 52 9.28 -3.88 8.59
C ARG A 52 8.78 -4.02 10.02
N LYS A 53 7.56 -4.55 10.18
CA LYS A 53 6.89 -4.73 11.47
C LYS A 53 7.67 -5.64 12.43
N ASP A 54 8.20 -6.74 11.93
CA ASP A 54 9.01 -7.70 12.69
C ASP A 54 10.31 -7.07 13.20
N PHE A 55 11.00 -6.31 12.34
CA PHE A 55 12.24 -5.65 12.68
C PHE A 55 12.01 -4.47 13.65
N ALA A 56 10.93 -3.71 13.47
CA ALA A 56 10.51 -2.68 14.42
C ALA A 56 10.31 -3.24 15.85
N GLY A 57 9.69 -4.43 15.98
CA GLY A 57 9.54 -5.10 17.27
C GLY A 57 10.88 -5.42 17.95
N LYS A 58 11.91 -5.78 17.16
CA LYS A 58 13.28 -5.97 17.67
C LYS A 58 13.88 -4.66 18.17
N VAL A 59 13.70 -3.55 17.44
CA VAL A 59 14.20 -2.22 17.83
C VAL A 59 13.56 -1.74 19.15
N ILE A 60 12.24 -1.91 19.30
CA ILE A 60 11.53 -1.58 20.55
C ILE A 60 12.09 -2.40 21.72
N SER A 61 12.28 -3.71 21.51
CA SER A 61 12.84 -4.60 22.53
C SER A 61 14.26 -4.20 22.94
N ASN A 62 15.10 -3.79 21.98
CA ASN A 62 16.45 -3.27 22.26
C ASN A 62 16.39 -1.96 23.05
N HIS A 63 15.55 -1.02 22.64
CA HIS A 63 15.35 0.25 23.31
C HIS A 63 14.93 0.07 24.78
N ALA A 64 13.99 -0.85 25.05
CA ALA A 64 13.53 -1.15 26.40
C ALA A 64 14.66 -1.69 27.30
N ARG A 65 15.54 -2.56 26.77
CA ARG A 65 16.69 -3.09 27.54
C ARG A 65 17.69 -2.01 27.94
N ASN A 66 17.77 -0.91 27.18
CA ASN A 66 18.67 0.21 27.44
C ASN A 66 18.04 1.35 28.25
N ALA A 67 16.81 1.18 28.75
CA ALA A 67 16.08 2.20 29.52
C ALA A 67 16.84 2.71 30.76
N ILE A 68 17.70 1.88 31.34
CA ILE A 68 18.55 2.20 32.51
C ILE A 68 19.46 3.40 32.23
N HIS A 69 19.76 3.69 30.96
CA HIS A 69 20.65 4.78 30.57
C HIS A 69 19.96 6.13 30.35
N GLY A 70 18.64 6.23 30.55
CA GLY A 70 17.90 7.50 30.39
C GLY A 70 17.58 7.80 28.92
N ASN A 71 16.81 6.91 28.29
CA ASN A 71 16.45 6.97 26.87
C ASN A 71 15.92 8.34 26.44
N LYS A 72 16.57 8.93 25.43
CA LYS A 72 16.16 10.20 24.80
C LYS A 72 15.37 10.01 23.50
N LEU A 73 15.01 8.78 23.13
CA LEU A 73 14.22 8.48 21.93
C LEU A 73 12.77 8.19 22.34
N LYS A 74 11.80 8.94 21.79
CA LYS A 74 10.37 8.70 21.98
C LYS A 74 9.87 7.77 20.89
N MET A 75 9.57 6.53 21.26
CA MET A 75 9.28 5.41 20.34
C MET A 75 7.80 5.20 20.04
N TYR A 76 6.91 6.09 20.52
CA TYR A 76 5.45 5.93 20.42
C TYR A 76 4.94 5.60 19.02
N SER A 77 5.45 6.28 17.97
CA SER A 77 5.02 5.99 16.59
C SER A 77 5.47 4.61 16.09
N LEU A 78 6.64 4.12 16.54
CA LEU A 78 7.11 2.77 16.20
C LEU A 78 6.28 1.71 16.93
N GLU A 79 5.97 1.93 18.21
CA GLU A 79 5.10 1.07 19.01
C GLU A 79 3.69 1.00 18.41
N LYS A 80 3.13 2.15 18.02
CA LYS A 80 1.84 2.22 17.33
C LYS A 80 1.88 1.39 16.03
N MET A 81 2.89 1.59 15.18
CA MET A 81 3.03 0.84 13.92
C MET A 81 3.08 -0.69 14.13
N VAL A 82 3.74 -1.17 15.20
CA VAL A 82 3.80 -2.61 15.51
C VAL A 82 2.47 -3.16 16.03
N ASN A 83 1.66 -2.34 16.70
CA ASN A 83 0.36 -2.76 17.22
C ASN A 83 -0.78 -2.60 16.19
N ASP A 84 -0.65 -1.65 15.29
CA ASP A 84 -1.65 -1.40 14.25
C ASP A 84 -1.74 -2.60 13.29
N LYS A 85 -2.98 -2.87 12.87
CA LYS A 85 -3.29 -3.87 11.87
C LYS A 85 -3.38 -3.20 10.50
N LYS A 86 -2.83 -3.87 9.49
CA LYS A 86 -3.10 -3.51 8.09
C LYS A 86 -4.53 -3.90 7.72
N ASN A 87 -5.04 -3.32 6.63
CA ASN A 87 -6.38 -3.63 6.17
C ASN A 87 -6.51 -5.11 5.75
N VAL A 88 -7.51 -5.81 6.30
CA VAL A 88 -7.71 -7.25 6.06
C VAL A 88 -8.54 -7.55 4.82
N HIS A 89 -9.17 -6.53 4.23
CA HIS A 89 -10.11 -6.64 3.09
C HIS A 89 -9.44 -6.47 1.73
N CYS A 90 -8.10 -6.48 1.66
CA CYS A 90 -7.34 -6.22 0.43
C CYS A 90 -7.12 -7.44 -0.49
N HIS A 91 -7.64 -8.61 -0.11
CA HIS A 91 -7.45 -9.90 -0.81
C HIS A 91 -5.97 -10.27 -1.03
N LYS A 92 -5.11 -9.99 -0.05
CA LYS A 92 -3.71 -10.42 -0.03
C LYS A 92 -3.50 -11.55 0.96
N ARG A 93 -2.77 -12.58 0.54
CA ARG A 93 -2.39 -13.71 1.40
C ARG A 93 -1.29 -13.36 2.38
N LEU A 94 -0.39 -12.44 2.02
CA LEU A 94 0.78 -12.05 2.79
C LEU A 94 0.62 -10.62 3.29
N GLU A 95 0.78 -10.38 4.60
CA GLU A 95 0.60 -9.06 5.22
C GLU A 95 1.57 -8.01 4.65
N GLN A 96 2.80 -8.40 4.28
CA GLN A 96 3.75 -7.46 3.66
C GLN A 96 3.26 -6.92 2.31
N ASN A 97 2.35 -7.62 1.62
CA ASN A 97 1.77 -7.17 0.35
C ASN A 97 0.55 -6.27 0.54
N VAL A 98 0.05 -6.09 1.77
CA VAL A 98 -0.98 -5.09 2.06
C VAL A 98 -0.31 -3.72 2.20
N LEU A 99 -0.76 -2.73 1.42
CA LEU A 99 -0.13 -1.42 1.33
C LEU A 99 -0.92 -0.32 2.05
N ILE A 100 -2.08 -0.65 2.63
CA ILE A 100 -2.97 0.30 3.30
C ILE A 100 -3.32 -0.15 4.72
N GLY A 101 -3.51 0.83 5.61
CA GLY A 101 -4.05 0.59 6.96
C GLY A 101 -5.57 0.55 6.99
N SER A 102 -6.12 0.49 8.20
CA SER A 102 -7.57 0.56 8.42
C SER A 102 -8.17 1.79 7.75
N ALA A 103 -9.36 1.60 7.18
CA ALA A 103 -10.13 2.67 6.59
C ALA A 103 -10.95 3.41 7.64
N GLU A 104 -11.03 4.72 7.50
CA GLU A 104 -11.89 5.58 8.31
C GLU A 104 -12.80 6.35 7.37
N GLN A 105 -14.11 6.32 7.65
CA GLN A 105 -15.07 7.16 6.96
C GLN A 105 -14.97 8.59 7.52
N THR A 106 -14.87 9.59 6.65
CA THR A 106 -14.73 10.98 7.10
C THR A 106 -16.08 11.53 7.59
N ASP A 107 -16.10 12.19 8.74
CA ASP A 107 -17.33 12.60 9.48
C ASP A 107 -18.30 13.50 8.69
N HIS A 108 -17.88 14.06 7.56
CA HIS A 108 -18.64 15.06 6.81
C HIS A 108 -19.23 14.56 5.48
N ASN A 109 -18.86 13.37 5.00
CA ASN A 109 -19.35 12.84 3.74
C ASN A 109 -19.37 11.30 3.76
N SER A 110 -20.56 10.71 3.58
CA SER A 110 -20.76 9.27 3.63
C SER A 110 -20.02 8.48 2.55
N ASN A 111 -19.51 9.15 1.51
CA ASN A 111 -18.82 8.51 0.39
C ASN A 111 -17.30 8.70 0.43
N LEU A 112 -16.77 9.42 1.42
CA LEU A 112 -15.35 9.73 1.54
C LEU A 112 -14.70 8.92 2.66
N TYR A 113 -13.58 8.29 2.31
CA TYR A 113 -12.81 7.43 3.20
C TYR A 113 -11.33 7.76 3.11
N ALA A 114 -10.61 7.56 4.20
CA ALA A 114 -9.16 7.73 4.27
C ALA A 114 -8.51 6.53 4.93
N MET A 115 -7.29 6.21 4.50
CA MET A 115 -6.45 5.18 5.10
C MET A 115 -4.98 5.56 4.96
N PRO A 116 -4.12 5.20 5.93
CA PRO A 116 -2.69 5.45 5.80
C PRO A 116 -2.08 4.50 4.76
N LEU A 117 -1.11 5.02 4.00
CA LEU A 117 -0.22 4.19 3.17
C LEU A 117 0.83 3.53 4.07
N LEU A 118 0.93 2.21 4.02
CA LEU A 118 1.77 1.36 4.88
C LEU A 118 2.59 0.36 4.05
N ILE A 119 3.67 0.84 3.43
CA ILE A 119 4.56 0.00 2.62
C ILE A 119 5.52 -0.79 3.53
N ASP A 120 5.57 -2.11 3.34
CA ASP A 120 6.65 -2.97 3.87
C ASP A 120 7.67 -3.19 2.74
N GLU A 121 8.95 -3.01 3.02
CA GLU A 121 10.00 -3.13 1.99
C GLU A 121 10.15 -4.55 1.39
N ARG A 122 9.53 -5.56 2.01
CA ARG A 122 9.46 -6.94 1.51
C ARG A 122 8.24 -7.19 0.61
N CYS A 123 7.41 -6.19 0.37
CA CYS A 123 6.26 -6.37 -0.51
C CYS A 123 6.73 -6.77 -1.91
N GLU A 124 5.91 -7.56 -2.61
CA GLU A 124 6.27 -8.17 -3.90
C GLU A 124 6.75 -7.14 -4.92
N LEU A 125 6.11 -5.96 -4.95
CA LEU A 125 6.45 -4.86 -5.87
C LEU A 125 7.81 -4.23 -5.57
N MET A 126 8.32 -4.35 -4.36
CA MET A 126 9.64 -3.86 -3.98
C MET A 126 10.73 -4.91 -4.10
N SER A 127 10.43 -6.11 -4.62
CA SER A 127 11.42 -7.21 -4.69
C SER A 127 12.57 -6.93 -5.67
N ASP A 128 12.33 -6.06 -6.66
CA ASP A 128 13.36 -5.60 -7.60
C ASP A 128 14.07 -4.33 -7.07
N HIS A 129 15.02 -3.81 -7.85
CA HIS A 129 15.78 -2.62 -7.50
C HIS A 129 14.87 -1.38 -7.35
N GLN A 130 14.93 -0.74 -6.18
CA GLN A 130 14.46 0.64 -6.02
C GLN A 130 15.58 1.60 -6.44
N THR A 131 15.34 2.42 -7.45
CA THR A 131 16.25 3.50 -7.86
C THR A 131 15.74 4.84 -7.34
N GLY A 132 16.63 5.68 -6.79
CA GLY A 132 16.30 7.05 -6.42
C GLY A 132 15.64 7.18 -5.05
N GLN A 133 15.20 8.40 -4.75
CA GLN A 133 14.72 8.78 -3.42
C GLN A 133 13.20 8.66 -3.23
N HIS A 134 12.44 8.36 -4.30
CA HIS A 134 10.98 8.37 -4.30
C HIS A 134 10.41 6.95 -4.32
N ILE A 135 9.14 6.82 -3.96
CA ILE A 135 8.34 5.61 -4.06
C ILE A 135 7.91 5.42 -5.51
N GLN A 136 8.16 4.23 -6.05
CA GLN A 136 7.75 3.88 -7.42
C GLN A 136 6.23 3.98 -7.63
N GLY A 137 5.83 4.41 -8.83
CA GLY A 137 4.41 4.61 -9.18
C GLY A 137 3.55 3.34 -9.06
N MET A 138 4.12 2.16 -9.32
CA MET A 138 3.36 0.90 -9.26
C MET A 138 2.87 0.55 -7.86
N LEU A 139 3.55 1.01 -6.81
CA LEU A 139 3.04 0.88 -5.43
C LEU A 139 1.77 1.71 -5.23
N LEU A 140 1.64 2.85 -5.90
CA LEU A 140 0.45 3.70 -5.80
C LEU A 140 -0.73 3.08 -6.56
N VAL A 141 -0.48 2.50 -7.74
CA VAL A 141 -1.49 1.71 -8.48
C VAL A 141 -2.04 0.60 -7.59
N GLU A 142 -1.17 -0.17 -6.96
CA GLU A 142 -1.58 -1.28 -6.10
C GLU A 142 -2.27 -0.81 -4.81
N ALA A 143 -1.79 0.26 -4.17
CA ALA A 143 -2.46 0.84 -3.02
C ALA A 143 -3.87 1.34 -3.37
N SER A 144 -4.04 1.96 -4.53
CA SER A 144 -5.35 2.39 -5.02
C SER A 144 -6.26 1.21 -5.37
N ARG A 145 -5.70 0.13 -5.92
CA ARG A 145 -6.44 -1.13 -6.15
C ARG A 145 -6.95 -1.73 -4.85
N GLN A 146 -6.07 -1.80 -3.84
CA GLN A 146 -6.44 -2.30 -2.52
C GLN A 146 -7.50 -1.42 -1.85
N ALA A 147 -7.41 -0.09 -2.00
CA ALA A 147 -8.38 0.84 -1.42
C ALA A 147 -9.81 0.58 -1.93
N PHE A 148 -10.03 0.46 -3.25
CA PHE A 148 -11.39 0.24 -3.75
C PHE A 148 -11.97 -1.11 -3.35
N ILE A 149 -11.13 -2.16 -3.24
CA ILE A 149 -11.59 -3.47 -2.76
C ILE A 149 -11.94 -3.37 -1.29
N ALA A 150 -11.01 -2.87 -0.47
CA ALA A 150 -11.17 -2.80 0.97
C ALA A 150 -12.41 -1.99 1.39
N ILE A 151 -12.60 -0.80 0.81
CA ILE A 151 -13.76 0.04 1.11
C ILE A 151 -15.06 -0.64 0.70
N THR A 152 -15.09 -1.27 -0.47
CA THR A 152 -16.31 -1.93 -0.95
C THR A 152 -16.66 -3.15 -0.09
N GLU A 153 -15.68 -3.96 0.27
CA GLU A 153 -15.86 -5.11 1.17
C GLU A 153 -16.33 -4.68 2.57
N GLU A 154 -15.69 -3.65 3.14
CA GLU A 154 -15.90 -3.23 4.52
C GLU A 154 -17.22 -2.47 4.70
N PHE A 155 -17.52 -1.51 3.81
CA PHE A 155 -18.64 -0.57 4.00
C PHE A 155 -19.88 -0.88 3.16
N ILE A 156 -19.75 -1.59 2.03
CA ILE A 156 -20.89 -1.93 1.18
C ILE A 156 -21.38 -3.36 1.44
N TYR A 157 -20.49 -4.34 1.33
CA TYR A 157 -20.86 -5.76 1.45
C TYR A 157 -20.71 -6.32 2.86
N LYS A 158 -20.12 -5.56 3.80
CA LYS A 158 -20.00 -5.91 5.22
C LYS A 158 -19.50 -7.35 5.44
N GLN A 159 -18.46 -7.73 4.70
CA GLN A 159 -17.81 -9.04 4.80
C GLN A 159 -18.64 -10.23 4.30
N ASP A 160 -19.65 -10.00 3.44
CA ASP A 160 -20.30 -11.10 2.73
C ASP A 160 -19.28 -11.84 1.83
N SER A 161 -18.91 -13.04 2.24
CA SER A 161 -17.79 -13.78 1.66
C SER A 161 -18.06 -14.20 0.20
N GLY A 162 -16.98 -14.33 -0.58
CA GLY A 162 -17.07 -14.89 -1.92
C GLY A 162 -17.53 -13.87 -2.96
N ARG A 163 -16.85 -12.72 -3.02
CA ARG A 163 -17.01 -11.70 -4.05
C ARG A 163 -15.84 -11.71 -5.03
N TYR A 164 -16.13 -11.38 -6.28
CA TYR A 164 -15.13 -11.24 -7.33
C TYR A 164 -15.20 -9.85 -7.94
N TYR A 165 -14.04 -9.23 -8.08
CA TYR A 165 -13.88 -7.84 -8.52
C TYR A 165 -13.35 -7.84 -9.95
N VAL A 166 -14.13 -7.31 -10.88
CA VAL A 166 -13.73 -7.04 -12.26
C VAL A 166 -13.44 -5.56 -12.39
N ILE A 167 -12.20 -5.21 -12.74
CA ILE A 167 -11.83 -3.84 -13.09
C ILE A 167 -12.30 -3.60 -14.53
N ASN A 168 -13.17 -2.60 -14.73
CA ASN A 168 -13.68 -2.24 -16.05
C ASN A 168 -12.79 -1.19 -16.71
N SER A 169 -12.34 -0.20 -15.95
CA SER A 169 -11.38 0.81 -16.40
C SER A 169 -10.58 1.33 -15.21
N MET A 170 -9.35 1.75 -15.49
CA MET A 170 -8.45 2.35 -14.51
C MET A 170 -7.55 3.35 -15.22
N ALA A 171 -7.60 4.61 -14.80
CA ALA A 171 -6.74 5.67 -15.31
C ALA A 171 -6.06 6.35 -14.12
N ILE A 172 -4.72 6.36 -14.12
CA ILE A 172 -3.92 6.97 -13.05
C ILE A 172 -3.07 8.12 -13.58
N ASN A 173 -3.06 9.22 -12.84
CA ASN A 173 -2.20 10.37 -13.07
C ASN A 173 -1.20 10.47 -11.91
N PHE A 174 0.08 10.65 -12.24
CA PHE A 174 1.16 10.89 -11.27
C PHE A 174 1.52 12.38 -11.29
N SER A 175 0.99 13.12 -10.31
CA SER A 175 1.09 14.58 -10.26
C SER A 175 2.35 15.08 -9.55
N SER A 176 2.95 14.27 -8.67
CA SER A 176 4.17 14.61 -7.94
C SER A 176 4.86 13.36 -7.41
N PHE A 177 6.18 13.44 -7.19
CA PHE A 177 6.91 12.37 -6.50
C PHE A 177 6.34 12.16 -5.09
N LEU A 178 6.21 10.89 -4.71
CA LEU A 178 5.93 10.50 -3.34
C LEU A 178 7.25 10.05 -2.70
N PHE A 179 7.64 10.66 -1.58
CA PHE A 179 8.83 10.24 -0.82
C PHE A 179 8.45 9.23 0.27
N PRO A 180 9.39 8.48 0.88
CA PRO A 180 9.09 7.48 1.92
C PRO A 180 8.74 8.10 3.28
N LEU A 181 7.86 9.10 3.27
CA LEU A 181 7.28 9.78 4.42
C LEU A 181 5.81 9.33 4.63
N PRO A 182 5.19 9.65 5.78
CA PRO A 182 3.76 9.42 5.97
C PRO A 182 2.91 9.96 4.80
N ALA A 183 1.96 9.16 4.34
CA ALA A 183 1.05 9.50 3.26
C ALA A 183 -0.33 8.88 3.50
N LEU A 184 -1.35 9.46 2.87
CA LEU A 184 -2.74 9.04 2.96
C LEU A 184 -3.25 8.63 1.59
N VAL A 185 -4.07 7.59 1.57
CA VAL A 185 -4.89 7.18 0.45
C VAL A 185 -6.32 7.58 0.77
N HIS A 186 -6.90 8.42 -0.07
CA HIS A 186 -8.29 8.86 0.00
C HIS A 186 -9.09 8.14 -1.06
N PHE A 187 -10.29 7.68 -0.70
CA PHE A 187 -11.21 7.00 -1.61
C PHE A 187 -12.56 7.72 -1.59
N GLU A 188 -13.16 7.89 -2.77
CA GLU A 188 -14.47 8.49 -2.95
C GLU A 188 -15.34 7.64 -3.89
N PHE A 189 -16.56 7.28 -3.45
CA PHE A 189 -17.56 6.79 -4.39
C PHE A 189 -18.19 7.95 -5.17
N LEU A 190 -18.08 7.88 -6.49
CA LEU A 190 -18.73 8.83 -7.42
C LEU A 190 -20.11 8.31 -7.85
N GLU A 191 -20.21 7.02 -8.14
CA GLU A 191 -21.46 6.35 -8.51
C GLU A 191 -21.52 4.95 -7.91
N GLN A 192 -22.72 4.53 -7.50
CA GLN A 192 -23.01 3.19 -6.99
C GLN A 192 -24.33 2.68 -7.58
N ASP A 193 -24.29 1.57 -8.31
CA ASP A 193 -25.46 0.87 -8.84
C ASP A 193 -25.42 -0.59 -8.37
N ILE A 194 -26.18 -0.89 -7.32
CA ILE A 194 -26.15 -2.18 -6.62
C ILE A 194 -27.49 -2.88 -6.79
N ASN A 195 -27.44 -4.12 -7.26
CA ASN A 195 -28.58 -5.02 -7.32
C ASN A 195 -28.18 -6.44 -6.88
N ASN A 196 -29.13 -7.38 -6.92
CA ASN A 196 -28.91 -8.75 -6.46
C ASN A 196 -27.89 -9.54 -7.30
N HIS A 197 -27.61 -9.12 -8.54
CA HIS A 197 -26.71 -9.83 -9.45
C HIS A 197 -25.29 -9.28 -9.43
N ARG A 198 -25.13 -7.97 -9.24
CA ARG A 198 -23.85 -7.28 -9.24
C ARG A 198 -23.93 -5.90 -8.59
N GLY A 199 -22.80 -5.38 -8.13
CA GLY A 199 -22.61 -3.95 -7.88
C GLY A 199 -21.70 -3.34 -8.95
N ARG A 200 -22.07 -2.20 -9.52
CA ARG A 200 -21.22 -1.39 -10.40
C ARG A 200 -20.87 -0.10 -9.68
N PHE A 201 -19.60 0.26 -9.77
CA PHE A 201 -19.06 1.39 -9.03
C PHE A 201 -18.20 2.25 -9.94
N LYS A 202 -18.30 3.56 -9.74
CA LYS A 202 -17.27 4.52 -10.16
C LYS A 202 -16.70 5.16 -8.92
N ALA A 203 -15.38 5.25 -8.86
CA ALA A 203 -14.69 5.82 -7.71
C ALA A 203 -13.46 6.60 -8.14
N GLN A 204 -13.06 7.51 -7.25
CA GLN A 204 -11.78 8.19 -7.34
C GLN A 204 -10.93 7.83 -6.13
N VAL A 205 -9.65 7.54 -6.38
CA VAL A 205 -8.63 7.37 -5.35
C VAL A 205 -7.60 8.48 -5.48
N ARG A 206 -7.21 9.10 -4.38
CA ARG A 206 -6.15 10.12 -4.34
C ARG A 206 -5.09 9.74 -3.32
N VAL A 207 -3.82 9.81 -3.70
CA VAL A 207 -2.70 9.63 -2.77
C VAL A 207 -2.09 10.99 -2.49
N THR A 208 -2.07 11.37 -1.21
CA THR A 208 -1.52 12.65 -0.77
C THR A 208 -0.41 12.46 0.25
N GLN A 209 0.65 13.25 0.13
CA GLN A 209 1.67 13.40 1.17
C GLN A 209 1.58 14.81 1.73
N HIS A 210 1.17 14.89 3.00
CA HIS A 210 0.74 16.14 3.61
C HIS A 210 -0.39 16.80 2.78
N GLN A 211 -0.18 17.99 2.23
CA GLN A 211 -1.15 18.70 1.37
C GLN A 211 -0.87 18.50 -0.14
N THR A 212 0.18 17.74 -0.49
CA THR A 212 0.59 17.54 -1.88
C THR A 212 -0.14 16.34 -2.47
N LEU A 213 -0.82 16.53 -3.60
CA LEU A 213 -1.38 15.45 -4.40
C LEU A 213 -0.25 14.77 -5.18
N CYS A 214 0.02 13.49 -4.87
CA CYS A 214 1.05 12.71 -5.55
C CYS A 214 0.47 11.90 -6.70
N ALA A 215 -0.71 11.30 -6.53
CA ALA A 215 -1.38 10.56 -7.58
C ALA A 215 -2.91 10.62 -7.44
N SER A 216 -3.61 10.48 -8.55
CA SER A 216 -5.06 10.28 -8.59
C SER A 216 -5.44 9.19 -9.58
N MET A 217 -6.35 8.30 -9.19
CA MET A 217 -6.85 7.20 -10.00
C MET A 217 -8.36 7.28 -10.10
N ASP A 218 -8.88 7.37 -11.32
CA ASP A 218 -10.29 7.14 -11.61
C ASP A 218 -10.46 5.66 -11.98
N VAL A 219 -11.43 5.00 -11.36
CA VAL A 219 -11.66 3.57 -11.53
C VAL A 219 -13.14 3.25 -11.67
N GLU A 220 -13.44 2.39 -12.64
CA GLU A 220 -14.73 1.74 -12.76
C GLU A 220 -14.56 0.25 -12.51
N PHE A 221 -15.40 -0.32 -11.66
CA PHE A 221 -15.32 -1.74 -11.33
C PHE A 221 -16.69 -2.34 -11.06
N THR A 222 -16.79 -3.65 -11.28
CA THR A 222 -17.98 -4.44 -11.04
C THR A 222 -17.69 -5.57 -10.06
N VAL A 223 -18.56 -5.74 -9.07
CA VAL A 223 -18.47 -6.79 -8.06
C VAL A 223 -19.56 -7.82 -8.29
N TYR A 224 -19.17 -9.09 -8.41
CA TYR A 224 -20.07 -10.22 -8.61
C TYR A 224 -20.04 -11.18 -7.42
N PRO A 225 -21.14 -11.91 -7.15
CA PRO A 225 -21.08 -13.14 -6.37
C PRO A 225 -20.16 -14.16 -7.08
N SER A 226 -19.23 -14.77 -6.34
CA SER A 226 -18.16 -15.66 -6.85
C SER A 226 -18.63 -16.86 -7.68
N GLY A 227 -19.80 -17.42 -7.38
CA GLY A 227 -20.35 -18.55 -8.13
C GLY A 227 -20.63 -18.21 -9.61
N LEU A 228 -21.09 -16.99 -9.89
CA LEU A 228 -21.53 -16.59 -11.23
C LEU A 228 -20.37 -16.29 -12.19
N ILE A 229 -19.24 -15.81 -11.68
CA ILE A 229 -18.10 -15.43 -12.51
C ILE A 229 -17.21 -16.62 -12.87
N SER A 230 -17.08 -17.60 -11.97
CA SER A 230 -16.14 -18.72 -12.14
C SER A 230 -16.48 -19.55 -13.38
N GLU A 231 -17.77 -19.79 -13.64
CA GLU A 231 -18.23 -20.47 -14.85
C GLU A 231 -17.94 -19.68 -16.12
N LYS A 232 -18.15 -18.36 -16.08
CA LYS A 232 -17.89 -17.46 -17.21
C LYS A 232 -16.40 -17.35 -17.52
N GLU A 233 -15.56 -17.21 -16.49
CA GLU A 233 -14.10 -17.16 -16.63
C GLU A 233 -13.57 -18.45 -17.26
N LYS A 234 -14.04 -19.61 -16.80
CA LYS A 234 -13.70 -20.91 -17.39
C LYS A 234 -14.06 -20.98 -18.87
N SER A 235 -15.28 -20.60 -19.23
CA SER A 235 -15.73 -20.61 -20.63
C SER A 235 -14.89 -19.67 -21.52
N LEU A 236 -14.56 -18.47 -21.03
CA LEU A 236 -13.72 -17.52 -21.77
C LEU A 236 -12.27 -18.03 -21.92
N ALA A 237 -11.72 -18.66 -20.89
CA ALA A 237 -10.39 -19.25 -20.94
C ALA A 237 -10.32 -20.41 -21.95
N GLU A 238 -11.34 -21.27 -22.00
CA GLU A 238 -11.44 -22.34 -23.00
C GLU A 238 -11.51 -21.78 -24.43
N ALA A 239 -12.31 -20.75 -24.66
CA ALA A 239 -12.42 -20.09 -25.96
C ALA A 239 -11.09 -19.44 -26.40
N ALA A 240 -10.39 -18.75 -25.47
CA ALA A 240 -9.10 -18.13 -25.75
C ALA A 240 -8.02 -19.18 -26.07
N MET A 241 -8.00 -20.30 -25.34
CA MET A 241 -7.10 -21.42 -25.62
C MET A 241 -7.39 -22.03 -27.01
N GLN A 242 -8.66 -22.28 -27.34
CA GLN A 242 -9.02 -22.81 -28.66
C GLN A 242 -8.57 -21.87 -29.79
N ALA A 243 -8.79 -20.57 -29.65
CA ALA A 243 -8.35 -19.58 -30.63
C ALA A 243 -6.82 -19.60 -30.83
N ALA A 244 -6.05 -19.64 -29.74
CA ALA A 244 -4.59 -19.69 -29.80
C ALA A 244 -4.06 -20.97 -30.48
N VAL A 245 -4.72 -22.12 -30.28
CA VAL A 245 -4.34 -23.38 -30.94
C VAL A 245 -4.63 -23.33 -32.44
N VAL A 246 -5.76 -22.76 -32.86
CA VAL A 246 -6.10 -22.62 -34.29
C VAL A 246 -5.12 -21.68 -35.01
N GLU A 247 -4.74 -20.58 -34.36
CA GLU A 247 -3.77 -19.62 -34.91
C GLU A 247 -2.39 -20.27 -35.13
N GLN A 248 -1.93 -21.13 -34.21
CA GLN A 248 -0.68 -21.87 -34.37
C GLN A 248 -0.73 -23.00 -35.42
N GLN A 249 -1.92 -23.50 -35.76
CA GLN A 249 -2.12 -24.54 -36.78
C GLN A 249 -2.24 -23.99 -38.20
N THR A 250 -2.35 -22.67 -38.35
CA THR A 250 -2.36 -22.02 -39.67
C THR A 250 -0.90 -21.85 -40.11
N PRO A 251 -0.39 -22.57 -41.13
CA PRO A 251 0.99 -22.41 -41.57
C PRO A 251 1.18 -20.99 -42.09
N ALA A 252 2.40 -20.44 -41.93
CA ALA A 252 2.87 -19.29 -42.70
C ALA A 252 2.92 -19.65 -44.20
N GLN A 253 1.77 -19.78 -44.84
CA GLN A 253 1.60 -19.91 -46.28
C GLN A 253 1.17 -18.56 -46.85
N GLU A 254 2.08 -17.59 -46.80
CA GLU A 254 2.06 -16.40 -47.66
C GLU A 254 3.41 -15.68 -47.58
N MET A 255 4.47 -16.37 -47.99
CA MET A 255 5.76 -15.71 -48.33
C MET A 255 6.50 -16.49 -49.42
N ILE A 256 5.80 -16.95 -50.48
CA ILE A 256 6.46 -17.27 -51.75
C ILE A 256 5.55 -16.87 -52.92
N HIS A 257 6.13 -16.07 -53.82
CA HIS A 257 5.64 -15.54 -55.11
C HIS A 257 4.80 -14.25 -55.02
N ALA A 258 5.21 -13.12 -55.62
CA ALA A 258 6.09 -12.86 -56.76
C ALA A 258 6.93 -11.60 -56.59
#